data_AF-A0A2X3ESV4-F1
#
_entry.id   AF-A0A2X3ESV4-F1
#
_cell.length_a   1.000
_cell.length_b   1.000
_cell.length_c   1.000
_cell.angle_alpha   90.00
_cell.angle_beta   90.00
_cell.angle_gamma   90.00
#
_symmetry.space_group_name_H-M   'P 1'
#
loop_
_entity.id
_entity.type
_entity.pdbx_description
1 polymer ?
#
loop_
_entity_poly.entity_id
_entity_poly.type
_entity_poly.pdbx_seq_one_letter_code
_entity_poly.pdbx_strand_id
1 'polypeptide(L)'
;MLMMIDDDRIDLQPGEVIEKRMVRFRTLGCWPLTGAVESEAQTLPEIIEEMLVSTTSERQGRVIDRDQAGSMELKKRQGYF
;
A
#
# COMPACT_ATOMS: atom_id res chain seq x y z
N MET A 1 0.31 7.98 -3.57
CA MET A 1 0.02 6.54 -3.37
C MET A 1 0.11 5.91 -4.74
N LEU A 2 0.90 4.84 -4.90
CA LEU A 2 0.95 4.14 -6.18
C LEU A 2 -0.22 3.15 -6.23
N MET A 3 -0.98 3.17 -7.32
CA MET A 3 -2.05 2.22 -7.59
C MET A 3 -1.64 1.38 -8.80
N MET A 4 -1.77 0.06 -8.67
CA MET A 4 -1.66 -0.81 -9.82
C MET A 4 -2.94 -0.72 -10.64
N ILE A 5 -2.80 -0.45 -11.93
CA ILE A 5 -3.89 -0.55 -12.90
C ILE A 5 -4.03 -2.03 -13.28
N ASP A 6 -5.20 -2.61 -12.99
CA ASP A 6 -5.52 -4.02 -13.28
C ASP A 6 -6.92 -4.19 -13.91
N ASP A 7 -7.56 -3.07 -14.26
CA ASP A 7 -8.97 -3.05 -14.68
C ASP A 7 -9.20 -1.91 -15.67
N ASP A 8 -10.07 -2.14 -16.65
CA ASP A 8 -10.39 -1.22 -17.74
C ASP A 8 -11.40 -0.11 -17.34
N ARG A 9 -11.99 -0.22 -16.15
CA ARG A 9 -12.91 0.79 -15.59
C ARG A 9 -12.19 2.00 -14.98
N ILE A 10 -10.86 2.03 -14.97
CA ILE A 10 -10.12 3.20 -14.49
C ILE A 10 -10.23 4.33 -15.52
N ASP A 11 -10.79 5.44 -15.05
CA ASP A 11 -10.84 6.70 -15.79
C ASP A 11 -9.70 7.64 -15.34
N LEU A 12 -8.68 7.74 -16.18
CA LEU A 12 -7.52 8.60 -15.92
C LEU A 12 -7.94 10.06 -16.01
N GLN A 13 -7.70 10.80 -14.93
CA GLN A 13 -7.91 12.25 -14.92
C GLN A 13 -6.83 12.96 -15.74
N PRO A 14 -7.09 14.18 -16.23
CA PRO A 14 -6.11 14.94 -16.99
C PRO A 14 -4.77 15.08 -16.24
N GLY A 15 -3.69 14.59 -16.86
CA GLY A 15 -2.34 14.61 -16.29
C GLY A 15 -1.92 13.34 -15.54
N GLU A 16 -2.81 12.37 -15.37
CA GLU A 16 -2.45 11.05 -14.85
C GLU A 16 -1.76 10.21 -15.94
N VAL A 17 -0.64 9.58 -15.58
CA VAL A 17 0.20 8.78 -16.48
C VAL A 17 0.40 7.39 -15.89
N ILE A 18 0.22 6.39 -16.74
CA ILE A 18 0.52 4.99 -16.42
C ILE A 18 2.02 4.77 -16.69
N GLU A 19 2.74 4.34 -15.66
CA GLU A 19 4.16 4.03 -15.75
C GLU A 19 4.46 2.63 -15.24
N LYS A 20 5.45 1.98 -15.85
CA LYS A 20 6.00 0.73 -15.31
C LYS A 20 6.99 1.08 -14.21
N ARG A 21 6.73 0.58 -12.99
CA ARG A 21 7.60 0.78 -11.83
C ARG A 21 7.82 -0.54 -11.09
N MET A 22 8.96 -0.65 -10.42
CA MET A 22 9.24 -1.73 -9.47
C MET A 22 8.57 -1.39 -8.16
N VAL A 23 7.59 -2.20 -7.77
CA VAL A 23 6.76 -1.94 -6.59
C VAL A 23 6.53 -3.22 -5.79
N ARG A 24 6.28 -3.05 -4.49
CA ARG A 24 5.89 -4.12 -3.57
C ARG A 24 4.62 -3.75 -2.84
N PHE A 25 3.82 -4.76 -2.51
CA PHE A 25 2.66 -4.60 -1.64
C PHE A 25 3.02 -5.12 -0.25
N ARG A 26 3.05 -4.22 0.74
CA ARG A 26 3.28 -4.61 2.13
C ARG A 26 2.06 -5.25 2.77
N THR A 27 0.88 -4.93 2.24
CA THR A 27 -0.43 -5.41 2.65
C THR A 27 -1.26 -5.72 1.42
N LEU A 28 -2.14 -6.73 1.51
CA LEU A 28 -3.04 -7.11 0.41
C LEU A 28 -4.50 -7.08 0.87
N GLY A 29 -5.37 -6.71 -0.05
CA GLY A 29 -6.82 -6.68 0.13
C GLY A 29 -7.48 -6.32 -1.20
N CYS A 30 -8.75 -5.92 -1.17
CA CYS A 30 -9.50 -5.61 -2.38
C CYS A 30 -8.83 -4.50 -3.22
N TRP A 31 -8.77 -4.70 -4.52
CA TRP A 31 -8.52 -3.65 -5.51
C TRP A 31 -9.77 -2.76 -5.67
N PRO A 32 -9.67 -1.43 -5.91
CA PRO A 32 -8.46 -0.59 -6.04
C PRO A 32 -7.98 -0.01 -4.69
N LEU A 33 -8.30 -0.65 -3.57
CA LEU A 33 -8.09 -0.10 -2.22
C LEU A 33 -6.72 -0.47 -1.61
N THR A 34 -5.84 -1.09 -2.40
CA THR A 34 -4.50 -1.52 -2.00
C THR A 34 -3.46 -0.69 -2.77
N GLY A 35 -2.74 0.17 -2.05
CA GLY A 35 -1.62 0.94 -2.59
C GLY A 35 -0.30 0.18 -2.53
N ALA A 36 0.50 0.34 -3.57
CA ALA A 36 1.87 -0.18 -3.64
C ALA A 36 2.88 0.83 -3.07
N VAL A 37 4.06 0.32 -2.70
CA VAL A 37 5.24 1.12 -2.36
C VAL A 37 6.34 0.84 -3.38
N GLU A 38 7.16 1.83 -3.70
CA GLU A 38 8.35 1.60 -4.52
C GLU A 38 9.32 0.70 -3.75
N SER A 39 9.85 -0.29 -4.44
CA SER A 39 10.77 -1.26 -3.84
C SER A 39 11.53 -1.94 -4.97
N GLU A 40 12.86 -1.89 -4.89
CA GLU A 40 13.75 -2.64 -5.79
C GLU A 40 14.18 -3.98 -5.17
N ALA A 41 13.71 -4.29 -3.94
CA ALA A 41 14.08 -5.51 -3.24
C ALA A 41 13.57 -6.76 -3.99
N GLN A 42 14.49 -7.63 -4.36
CA GLN A 42 14.27 -8.90 -5.06
C GLN A 42 14.52 -10.11 -4.15
N THR A 43 15.19 -9.91 -3.01
CA THR A 43 15.56 -10.99 -2.08
C THR A 43 15.01 -10.76 -0.67
N LEU A 44 14.93 -11.85 0.12
CA LEU A 44 14.49 -11.77 1.51
C LEU A 44 15.38 -10.85 2.37
N PRO A 45 16.72 -10.91 2.30
CA PRO A 45 17.58 -9.96 3.03
C PRO A 45 17.28 -8.50 2.70
N GLU A 46 17.12 -8.17 1.41
CA GLU A 46 16.79 -6.81 0.96
C GLU A 46 15.43 -6.34 1.50
N ILE A 47 14.43 -7.23 1.51
CA ILE A 47 13.11 -6.95 2.10
C ILE A 47 13.24 -6.65 3.61
N ILE A 48 14.06 -7.41 4.33
CA ILE A 48 14.27 -7.22 5.76
C ILE A 48 14.93 -5.86 6.02
N GLU A 49 15.97 -5.50 5.27
CA GLU A 49 16.65 -4.21 5.37
C GLU A 49 15.69 -3.05 5.11
N GLU A 50 14.88 -3.12 4.04
CA GLU A 50 13.84 -2.13 3.73
C GLU A 50 12.82 -1.99 4.87
N MET A 51 12.43 -3.11 5.49
CA MET A 51 11.48 -3.11 6.61
C MET A 51 12.07 -2.50 7.88
N LEU A 52 13.37 -2.71 8.16
CA LEU A 52 14.03 -2.19 9.36
C LEU A 52 14.10 -0.65 9.38
N VAL A 53 14.21 -0.02 8.21
CA VAL A 53 14.26 1.45 8.08
C VAL A 53 12.90 2.10 7.87
N SER A 54 11.83 1.29 7.71
CA SER A 54 10.48 1.81 7.50
C SER A 54 9.90 2.42 8.77
N THR A 55 9.53 3.69 8.69
CA THR A 55 8.85 4.44 9.78
C THR A 55 7.32 4.42 9.67
N THR A 56 6.79 3.73 8.67
CA THR A 56 5.35 3.69 8.36
C THR A 56 4.77 2.31 8.62
N SER A 57 3.51 2.27 9.04
CA SER A 57 2.77 1.02 9.24
C SER A 57 2.68 0.22 7.93
N GLU A 58 2.73 -1.10 8.03
CA GLU A 58 2.49 -2.03 6.94
C GLU A 58 1.17 -1.70 6.19
N ARG A 59 0.14 -1.31 6.93
CA ARG A 59 -1.20 -1.01 6.41
C ARG A 59 -1.39 0.41 5.85
N GLN A 60 -0.36 1.26 5.83
CA GLN A 60 -0.43 2.63 5.31
C GLN A 60 -1.01 2.70 3.88
N GLY A 61 -0.78 1.67 3.06
CA GLY A 61 -1.28 1.58 1.69
C GLY A 61 -2.78 1.30 1.54
N ARG A 62 -3.51 1.00 2.63
CA ARG A 62 -4.97 0.76 2.56
C ARG A 62 -5.72 2.08 2.55
N VAL A 63 -6.37 2.39 1.42
CA VAL A 63 -7.15 3.64 1.26
C VAL A 63 -8.25 3.76 2.32
N ILE A 64 -8.88 2.63 2.66
CA ILE A 64 -9.96 2.54 3.65
C ILE A 64 -9.52 2.79 5.09
N ASP A 65 -8.22 2.70 5.38
CA ASP A 65 -7.72 2.85 6.74
C ASP A 65 -7.50 4.33 7.12
N ARG A 66 -7.84 5.28 6.22
CA ARG A 66 -7.78 6.74 6.44
C ARG A 66 -8.84 7.26 7.41
N ASP A 67 -10.03 6.66 7.44
CA ASP A 67 -11.07 7.04 8.40
C ASP A 67 -10.80 6.39 9.76
N GLN A 68 -10.26 7.20 10.68
CA GLN A 68 -9.79 6.76 11.99
C GLN A 68 -10.86 6.02 12.80
N ALA A 69 -12.14 6.35 12.67
CA ALA A 69 -13.22 5.81 13.49
C ALA A 69 -13.50 4.30 13.26
N GLY A 70 -13.18 3.76 12.08
CA GLY A 70 -13.44 2.36 11.71
C GLY A 70 -12.19 1.55 11.34
N SER A 71 -11.03 2.21 11.26
CA SER A 71 -9.79 1.60 10.78
C SER A 71 -9.31 0.46 11.69
N MET A 72 -8.90 -0.66 11.07
CA MET A 72 -8.33 -1.80 11.81
C MET A 72 -7.06 -1.41 12.59
N GLU A 73 -6.32 -0.41 12.12
CA GLU A 73 -5.15 0.12 12.82
C GLU A 73 -5.53 0.75 14.17
N LEU A 74 -6.66 1.48 14.24
CA LEU A 74 -7.12 2.04 15.50
C LEU A 74 -7.52 0.91 16.47
N LYS A 75 -8.26 -0.09 15.98
CA LYS A 75 -8.67 -1.24 16.79
C LYS A 75 -7.47 -2.04 17.32
N LYS A 76 -6.42 -2.23 16.52
CA LYS A 76 -5.13 -2.79 16.98
C LYS A 76 -4.50 -1.96 18.10
N ARG A 77 -4.40 -0.64 17.91
CA ARG A 77 -3.86 0.26 18.95
C ARG A 77 -4.68 0.25 20.24
N GLN A 78 -5.99 0.01 20.13
CA GLN A 78 -6.91 -0.12 21.25
C GLN A 78 -6.91 -1.53 21.89
N GLY A 79 -6.10 -2.47 21.39
CA GLY A 79 -5.96 -3.81 21.97
C GLY A 79 -7.10 -4.78 21.65
N TYR A 80 -7.86 -4.52 20.58
CA TYR A 80 -8.87 -5.47 20.11
C TYR A 80 -8.26 -6.69 19.39
N PHE A 81 -6.95 -6.69 19.15
CA PHE A 81 -6.17 -7.73 18.46
C PHE A 81 -4.80 -7.89 19.11
#